data_AF-A0A0V0HIU4-F1
#
_entry.id   AF-A0A0V0HIU4-F1
#
_cell.length_a   1.000
_cell.length_b   1.000
_cell.length_c   1.000
_cell.angle_alpha   90.00
_cell.angle_beta   90.00
_cell.angle_gamma   90.00
#
_symmetry.space_group_name_H-M   'P 1'
#
loop_
_entity.id
_entity.type
_entity.pdbx_description
1 polymer ?
#
loop_
_entity_poly.entity_id
_entity_poly.type
_entity_poly.pdbx_seq_one_letter_code
_entity_poly.pdbx_strand_id
1 'polypeptide(L)'
;KYSTTKTKHRKLTWIYSLGTCNINGKFESKTIELIVTTYQASALLLFNASDRLSYQEIMTQLNLSDDDVVRLLHSLSCAKYKILNKEPSTKIISPTDVFEFNSKFTDKMRRIKIPLPPVDEKKKVIEDVDKDRWYAIDASIVRIMKSRKVLGYQQLVLECVEQLGRMFKPDVKAIKKRIKDLITRDLPREGQR
;
A
#
# COMPACT_ATOMS: atom_id res chain seq x y z
N LYS A 1 4.87 26.27 -3.23
CA LYS A 1 3.81 26.84 -4.09
C LYS A 1 4.32 27.06 -5.53
N TYR A 2 4.74 26.00 -6.24
CA TYR A 2 5.29 26.12 -7.61
C TYR A 2 4.47 25.35 -8.66
N SER A 3 3.69 24.34 -8.23
CA SER A 3 2.95 23.46 -9.16
C SER A 3 1.55 24.00 -9.52
N THR A 4 0.95 24.83 -8.66
CA THR A 4 -0.41 25.36 -8.85
C THR A 4 -0.54 26.39 -9.99
N THR A 5 0.56 26.99 -10.44
CA THR A 5 0.52 28.06 -11.44
C THR A 5 0.38 27.54 -12.87
N LYS A 6 0.79 26.29 -13.16
CA LYS A 6 0.77 25.72 -14.51
C LYS A 6 -0.41 24.78 -14.79
N THR A 7 -1.08 24.25 -13.78
CA THR A 7 -2.14 23.23 -13.95
C THR A 7 -3.37 23.55 -13.09
N LYS A 8 -4.15 24.55 -13.52
CA LYS A 8 -5.35 25.06 -12.82
C LYS A 8 -6.43 24.00 -12.50
N HIS A 9 -6.39 22.83 -13.16
CA HIS A 9 -7.34 21.72 -12.94
C HIS A 9 -6.73 20.46 -12.30
N ARG A 10 -5.51 20.52 -11.77
CA ARG A 10 -4.87 19.37 -11.11
C ARG A 10 -4.69 19.64 -9.62
N LYS A 11 -5.06 18.68 -8.78
CA LYS A 11 -4.78 18.67 -7.35
C LYS A 11 -3.51 17.87 -7.10
N LEU A 12 -2.53 18.48 -6.42
CA LEU A 12 -1.34 17.76 -5.96
C LEU A 12 -1.69 17.02 -4.67
N THR A 13 -1.55 15.70 -4.69
CA THR A 13 -1.69 14.85 -3.52
C THR A 13 -0.31 14.29 -3.17
N TRP A 14 0.18 14.56 -1.97
CA TRP A 14 1.44 14.02 -1.49
C TRP A 14 1.22 12.61 -0.94
N ILE A 15 2.01 11.66 -1.43
CA ILE A 15 1.98 10.27 -0.97
C ILE A 15 3.32 9.99 -0.28
N TYR A 16 3.35 10.21 1.04
CA TYR A 16 4.58 10.11 1.83
C TYR A 16 5.15 8.69 1.91
N SER A 17 4.31 7.66 1.72
CA SER A 17 4.73 6.26 1.68
C SER A 17 5.67 5.92 0.51
N LEU A 18 5.66 6.73 -0.55
CA LEU A 18 6.52 6.55 -1.74
C LEU A 18 7.78 7.43 -1.70
N GLY A 19 7.91 8.28 -0.68
CA GLY A 19 9.01 9.23 -0.56
C GLY A 19 10.30 8.57 -0.05
N THR A 20 11.43 9.00 -0.61
CA THR A 20 12.77 8.67 -0.13
C THR A 20 13.50 9.94 0.30
N CYS A 21 14.30 9.82 1.35
CA CYS A 21 15.08 10.89 1.93
C CYS A 21 16.52 10.43 2.16
N ASN A 22 17.48 11.33 1.93
CA ASN A 22 18.87 11.11 2.30
C ASN A 22 19.15 11.98 3.52
N ILE A 23 19.57 11.36 4.62
CA ILE A 23 19.89 12.05 5.87
C ILE A 23 21.32 11.72 6.29
N ASN A 24 22.01 12.68 6.90
CA ASN A 24 23.35 12.46 7.43
C ASN A 24 23.27 12.13 8.93
N GLY A 25 23.50 10.87 9.28
CA GLY A 25 23.61 10.43 10.66
C GLY A 25 25.01 10.71 11.18
N LYS A 26 25.11 11.53 12.23
CA LYS A 26 26.38 11.82 12.92
C LYS A 26 26.59 10.78 14.02
N PHE A 27 27.31 9.71 13.69
CA PHE A 27 27.73 8.69 14.65
C PHE A 27 29.12 9.03 15.20
N GLU A 28 29.45 8.52 16.39
CA GLU A 28 30.73 8.79 17.06
C GLU A 28 31.94 8.40 16.19
N SER A 29 31.85 7.27 15.50
CA SER A 29 32.95 6.77 14.66
C SER A 29 33.10 7.56 13.35
N LYS A 30 31.98 7.87 12.68
CA LYS A 30 31.96 8.59 11.40
C LYS A 30 30.54 9.05 11.04
N THR A 31 30.46 10.09 10.21
CA THR A 31 29.18 10.45 9.57
C THR A 31 28.82 9.45 8.47
N ILE A 32 27.57 8.97 8.46
CA ILE A 32 27.03 8.02 7.48
C ILE A 32 25.79 8.64 6.82
N GLU A 33 25.71 8.60 5.49
CA GLU A 33 24.52 8.97 4.74
C GLU A 33 23.53 7.79 4.73
N LEU A 34 22.34 8.01 5.30
CA LEU A 34 21.25 7.05 5.35
C LEU A 34 20.23 7.40 4.27
N ILE A 35 19.98 6.46 3.35
CA ILE A 35 18.87 6.52 2.42
C ILE A 35 17.69 5.77 3.06
N VAL A 36 16.68 6.53 3.44
CA VAL A 36 15.52 6.06 4.21
C VAL A 36 14.22 6.51 3.55
N THR A 37 13.08 5.96 3.95
CA THR A 37 11.77 6.50 3.56
C THR A 37 11.46 7.78 4.34
N THR A 38 10.47 8.53 3.87
CA THR A 38 10.03 9.75 4.55
C THR A 38 9.61 9.48 6.00
N TYR A 39 8.87 8.40 6.26
CA TYR A 39 8.49 8.05 7.64
C TYR A 39 9.70 7.70 8.51
N GLN A 40 10.64 6.90 7.99
CA GLN A 40 11.88 6.56 8.72
C GLN A 40 12.69 7.82 9.05
N ALA A 41 12.78 8.77 8.11
CA ALA A 41 13.44 10.05 8.35
C ALA A 41 12.72 10.87 9.43
N SER A 42 11.38 10.95 9.37
CA SER A 42 10.58 11.64 10.40
C SER A 42 10.78 11.03 11.78
N ALA A 43 10.83 9.70 11.89
CA ALA A 43 11.07 9.02 13.16
C ALA A 43 12.48 9.31 13.71
N LEU A 44 13.51 9.24 12.87
CA LEU A 44 14.89 9.55 13.26
C LEU A 44 15.06 11.02 13.66
N LEU A 45 14.28 11.93 13.07
CA LEU A 45 14.29 13.35 13.43
C LEU A 45 13.81 13.60 14.87
N LEU A 46 12.90 12.77 15.40
CA LEU A 46 12.43 12.90 16.79
C LEU A 46 13.59 12.73 17.78
N PHE A 47 14.55 11.85 17.46
CA PHE A 47 15.70 11.59 18.31
C PHE A 47 16.73 12.74 18.34
N ASN A 48 16.58 13.78 17.51
CA ASN A 48 17.40 14.98 17.64
C ASN A 48 16.96 15.87 18.81
N ALA A 49 15.73 15.70 19.31
CA ALA A 49 15.18 16.46 20.43
C ALA A 49 15.12 15.64 21.73
N SER A 50 15.22 14.32 21.65
CA SER A 50 15.12 13.42 22.80
C SER A 50 15.94 12.16 22.54
N ASP A 51 16.84 11.81 23.45
CA ASP A 51 17.73 10.66 23.27
C ASP A 51 16.97 9.32 23.36
N ARG A 52 15.89 9.29 24.14
CA ARG A 52 15.09 8.08 24.43
C ARG A 52 13.60 8.38 24.29
N LEU A 53 12.89 7.53 23.54
CA LEU A 53 11.47 7.65 23.25
C LEU A 53 10.77 6.29 23.33
N SER A 54 9.59 6.26 23.93
CA SER A 54 8.72 5.08 23.96
C SER A 54 7.98 4.89 22.64
N TYR A 55 7.53 3.66 22.39
CA TYR A 55 6.67 3.35 21.24
C TYR A 55 5.45 4.28 21.15
N GLN A 56 4.77 4.53 22.27
CA GLN A 56 3.55 5.35 22.32
C GLN A 56 3.82 6.82 21.98
N GLU A 57 4.94 7.38 22.45
CA GLU A 57 5.34 8.75 22.12
C GLU A 57 5.64 8.89 20.63
N ILE A 58 6.39 7.93 20.05
CA ILE A 58 6.70 7.92 18.62
C ILE A 58 5.41 7.80 17.79
N MET A 59 4.50 6.90 18.17
CA MET A 59 3.21 6.73 17.50
C MET A 59 2.38 8.01 17.54
N THR A 60 2.31 8.66 18.70
CA THR A 60 1.54 9.89 18.89
C THR A 60 2.11 11.06 18.09
N GLN A 61 3.44 11.21 18.08
CA GLN A 61 4.12 12.30 17.36
C GLN A 61 4.08 12.12 15.84
N LEU A 62 4.20 10.87 15.35
CA LEU A 62 4.16 10.58 13.92
C LEU A 62 2.73 10.47 13.37
N ASN A 63 1.74 10.22 14.24
CA ASN A 63 0.32 10.03 13.88
C ASN A 63 0.14 8.99 12.75
N LEU A 64 0.80 7.84 12.91
CA LEU A 64 0.77 6.72 11.96
C LEU A 64 -0.05 5.54 12.51
N SER A 65 -0.41 4.61 11.63
CA SER A 65 -1.05 3.35 12.02
C SER A 65 -0.06 2.46 12.80
N ASP A 66 -0.58 1.61 13.68
CA ASP A 66 0.24 0.68 14.48
C ASP A 66 1.14 -0.21 13.59
N ASP A 67 0.56 -0.78 12.53
CA ASP A 67 1.28 -1.59 11.54
C ASP A 67 2.45 -0.83 10.89
N ASP A 68 2.26 0.44 10.54
CA ASP A 68 3.29 1.27 9.94
C ASP A 68 4.42 1.60 10.93
N VAL A 69 4.07 1.91 12.19
CA VAL A 69 5.05 2.22 13.24
C VAL A 69 5.86 0.99 13.60
N VAL A 70 5.23 -0.17 13.78
CA VAL A 70 5.91 -1.46 14.03
C VAL A 70 6.91 -1.75 12.92
N ARG A 71 6.48 -1.65 11.67
CA ARG A 71 7.32 -1.93 10.50
C ARG A 71 8.50 -0.97 10.39
N LEU A 72 8.24 0.31 10.66
CA LEU A 72 9.25 1.37 10.66
C LEU A 72 10.27 1.14 11.77
N LEU A 73 9.84 0.92 13.01
CA LEU A 73 10.75 0.72 14.14
C LEU A 73 11.56 -0.56 13.98
N HIS A 74 10.93 -1.66 13.55
CA HIS A 74 11.62 -2.90 13.24
C HIS A 74 12.76 -2.70 12.23
N SER A 75 12.54 -1.87 11.19
CA SER A 75 13.55 -1.58 10.18
C SER A 75 14.77 -0.81 10.72
N LEU A 76 14.59 -0.01 11.76
CA LEU A 76 15.60 0.86 12.35
C LEU A 76 16.32 0.23 13.57
N SER A 77 15.68 -0.73 14.26
CA SER A 77 16.21 -1.31 15.50
C SER A 77 16.53 -2.81 15.45
N CYS A 78 15.72 -3.60 14.75
CA CYS A 78 15.78 -5.07 14.81
C CYS A 78 16.41 -5.70 13.56
N ALA A 79 16.37 -4.98 12.44
CA ALA A 79 16.87 -5.44 11.15
C ALA A 79 18.41 -5.37 11.04
N LYS A 80 18.92 -5.39 9.81
CA LYS A 80 20.36 -5.36 9.51
C LYS A 80 21.08 -4.14 10.10
N TYR A 81 20.45 -2.97 10.02
CA TYR A 81 21.03 -1.70 10.41
C TYR A 81 20.38 -1.22 11.71
N LYS A 82 21.05 -1.45 12.83
CA LYS A 82 20.58 -1.09 14.18
C LYS A 82 20.93 0.36 14.50
N ILE A 83 20.25 1.28 13.83
CA ILE A 83 20.38 2.73 14.04
C ILE A 83 19.78 3.12 15.39
N LEU A 84 18.75 2.41 15.83
CA LEU A 84 18.14 2.55 17.15
C LEU A 84 18.44 1.32 18.01
N ASN A 85 18.78 1.54 19.27
CA ASN A 85 18.78 0.53 20.31
C ASN A 85 17.36 0.36 20.85
N LYS A 86 16.97 -0.88 21.10
CA LYS A 86 15.64 -1.25 21.59
C LYS A 86 15.76 -1.92 22.94
N GLU A 87 14.88 -1.55 23.87
CA GLU A 87 14.75 -2.16 25.17
C GLU A 87 13.28 -2.59 25.39
N PRO A 88 13.02 -3.88 25.65
CA PRO A 88 13.94 -5.03 25.64
C PRO A 88 14.46 -5.38 24.24
N SER A 89 15.68 -5.93 24.16
CA SER A 89 16.37 -6.31 22.91
C SER A 89 15.80 -7.60 22.30
N THR A 90 14.56 -7.53 21.83
CA THR A 90 13.86 -8.61 21.14
C THR A 90 13.67 -8.29 19.66
N LYS A 91 13.36 -9.31 18.85
CA LYS A 91 13.12 -9.15 17.41
C LYS A 91 11.71 -8.63 17.09
N ILE A 92 10.82 -8.58 18.08
CA ILE A 92 9.42 -8.18 17.93
C ILE A 92 9.27 -6.80 18.54
N ILE A 93 8.57 -5.90 17.84
CA ILE A 93 8.20 -4.59 18.38
C ILE A 93 6.89 -4.75 19.16
N SER A 94 6.90 -4.26 20.40
CA SER A 94 5.76 -4.25 21.33
C SER A 94 5.46 -2.81 21.74
N PRO A 95 4.19 -2.48 22.07
CA PRO A 95 3.81 -1.12 22.46
C PRO A 95 4.45 -0.59 23.76
N THR A 96 5.06 -1.47 24.55
CA THR A 96 5.77 -1.14 25.79
C THR A 96 7.27 -0.92 25.57
N ASP A 97 7.75 -1.06 24.34
CA ASP A 97 9.18 -0.95 24.04
C ASP A 97 9.65 0.51 24.06
N VAL A 98 10.93 0.66 24.39
CA VAL A 98 11.62 1.95 24.39
C VAL A 98 12.79 1.91 23.42
N PHE A 99 13.02 3.02 22.73
CA PHE A 99 14.02 3.18 21.70
C PHE A 99 14.98 4.31 22.06
N GLU A 100 16.25 4.13 21.72
CA GLU A 100 17.32 5.09 21.95
C GLU A 100 18.21 5.17 20.71
N PHE A 101 18.76 6.35 20.41
CA PHE A 101 19.68 6.48 19.28
C PHE A 101 21.01 5.74 19.54
N ASN A 102 21.43 4.92 18.57
CA ASN A 102 22.69 4.16 18.68
C ASN A 102 23.88 4.97 18.15
N SER A 103 24.44 5.86 18.97
CA SER A 103 25.61 6.70 18.63
C SER A 103 26.86 5.89 18.23
N LYS A 104 26.97 4.64 18.71
CA LYS A 104 28.09 3.71 18.47
C LYS A 104 27.95 2.88 17.19
N PHE A 105 26.87 3.08 16.43
CA PHE A 105 26.65 2.35 15.19
C PHE A 105 27.79 2.63 14.18
N THR A 106 28.23 1.57 13.49
CA THR A 106 29.24 1.65 12.44
C THR A 106 28.93 0.66 11.32
N ASP A 107 29.31 1.02 10.10
CA ASP A 107 29.20 0.18 8.91
C ASP A 107 30.46 0.35 8.06
N LYS A 108 30.76 -0.59 7.15
CA LYS A 108 31.88 -0.44 6.21
C LYS A 108 31.60 0.66 5.19
N MET A 109 30.36 0.74 4.71
CA MET A 109 29.90 1.74 3.75
C MET A 109 29.71 3.10 4.43
N ARG A 110 29.91 4.19 3.67
CA ARG A 110 29.59 5.56 4.11
C ARG A 110 28.18 6.00 3.71
N ARG A 111 27.54 5.25 2.82
CA ARG A 111 26.18 5.46 2.34
C ARG A 111 25.44 4.14 2.37
N ILE A 112 24.37 4.06 3.14
CA ILE A 112 23.58 2.84 3.31
C ILE A 112 22.10 3.11 3.04
N LYS A 113 21.43 2.14 2.44
CA LYS A 113 19.97 2.18 2.24
C LYS A 113 19.31 1.26 3.24
N ILE A 114 18.39 1.79 4.03
CA ILE A 114 17.65 1.02 5.04
C ILE A 114 16.31 0.60 4.42
N PRO A 115 16.15 -0.68 4.04
CA PRO A 115 14.88 -1.13 3.47
C PRO A 115 13.81 -1.24 4.56
N LEU A 116 12.57 -0.91 4.22
CA LEU A 116 11.43 -1.34 5.02
C LEU A 116 11.14 -2.83 4.74
N PRO A 117 10.67 -3.59 5.74
CA PRO A 117 10.12 -4.93 5.53
C PRO A 117 9.07 -4.91 4.40
N PRO A 118 8.97 -5.95 3.56
CA PRO A 118 7.89 -6.00 2.56
C PRO A 118 6.53 -5.97 3.26
N VAL A 119 5.58 -5.20 2.72
CA VAL A 119 4.18 -5.28 3.16
C VAL A 119 3.53 -6.45 2.43
N ASP A 120 2.74 -7.27 3.13
CA ASP A 120 1.86 -8.25 2.50
C ASP A 120 0.65 -7.56 1.83
N GLU A 121 0.91 -6.60 0.92
CA GLU A 121 -0.12 -5.93 0.11
C GLU A 121 -0.77 -6.86 -0.92
N LYS A 122 -0.24 -8.09 -1.07
CA LYS A 122 -0.75 -9.09 -2.01
C LYS A 122 -2.26 -9.28 -1.89
N LYS A 123 -2.81 -9.29 -0.67
CA LYS A 123 -4.26 -9.48 -0.46
C LYS A 123 -5.09 -8.32 -1.00
N LYS A 124 -4.71 -7.07 -0.71
CA LYS A 124 -5.43 -5.87 -1.19
C LYS A 124 -5.38 -5.76 -2.71
N VAL A 125 -4.20 -5.98 -3.31
CA VAL A 125 -4.04 -5.96 -4.77
C VAL A 125 -4.88 -7.05 -5.45
N ILE A 126 -4.93 -8.25 -4.87
CA ILE A 126 -5.78 -9.35 -5.40
C ILE A 126 -7.26 -8.97 -5.33
N GLU A 127 -7.72 -8.42 -4.21
CA GLU A 127 -9.13 -8.00 -4.06
C GLU A 127 -9.53 -6.91 -5.06
N ASP A 128 -8.66 -5.92 -5.31
CA ASP A 128 -8.95 -4.86 -6.27
C ASP A 128 -8.95 -5.38 -7.72
N VAL A 129 -8.03 -6.30 -8.06
CA VAL A 129 -8.03 -7.00 -9.35
C VAL A 129 -9.31 -7.81 -9.56
N ASP A 130 -9.81 -8.48 -8.52
CA ASP A 130 -11.04 -9.26 -8.62
C ASP A 130 -12.28 -8.36 -8.78
N LYS A 131 -12.32 -7.19 -8.14
CA LYS A 131 -13.36 -6.18 -8.39
C LYS A 131 -13.32 -5.66 -9.83
N ASP A 132 -12.14 -5.33 -10.35
CA ASP A 132 -11.98 -4.88 -11.74
C ASP A 132 -12.43 -5.93 -12.75
N ARG A 133 -12.14 -7.22 -12.48
CA ARG A 133 -12.66 -8.34 -13.27
C ARG A 133 -14.18 -8.42 -13.24
N TRP A 134 -14.81 -8.17 -12.09
CA TRP A 134 -16.28 -8.15 -12.01
C TRP A 134 -16.88 -7.02 -12.85
N TYR A 135 -16.31 -5.82 -12.78
CA TYR A 135 -16.76 -4.70 -13.62
C TYR A 135 -16.56 -4.98 -15.11
N ALA A 136 -15.45 -5.61 -15.49
CA ALA A 136 -15.21 -6.02 -16.87
C ALA A 136 -16.23 -7.06 -17.36
N ILE A 137 -16.58 -8.04 -16.51
CA ILE A 137 -17.62 -9.04 -16.81
C ILE A 137 -18.98 -8.35 -17.01
N ASP A 138 -19.39 -7.47 -16.09
CA ASP A 138 -20.67 -6.76 -16.20
C ASP A 138 -20.74 -5.90 -17.47
N ALA A 139 -19.66 -5.17 -17.76
CA ALA A 139 -19.58 -4.33 -18.95
C ALA A 139 -19.66 -5.15 -20.24
N SER A 140 -19.04 -6.33 -20.29
CA SER A 140 -19.12 -7.24 -21.44
C SER A 140 -20.53 -7.79 -21.62
N ILE A 141 -21.17 -8.25 -20.53
CA ILE A 141 -22.56 -8.74 -20.56
C ILE A 141 -23.51 -7.66 -21.08
N VAL A 142 -23.47 -6.45 -20.50
CA VAL A 142 -24.34 -5.34 -20.91
C VAL A 142 -24.09 -4.92 -22.36
N ARG A 143 -22.82 -4.92 -22.82
CA ARG A 143 -22.48 -4.63 -24.21
C ARG A 143 -23.08 -5.65 -25.18
N ILE A 144 -22.98 -6.94 -24.88
CA ILE A 144 -23.54 -8.01 -25.72
C ILE A 144 -25.07 -7.93 -25.72
N MET A 145 -25.70 -7.81 -24.54
CA MET A 145 -27.16 -7.72 -24.42
C MET A 145 -27.73 -6.51 -25.18
N LYS A 146 -27.09 -5.34 -25.09
CA LYS A 146 -27.50 -4.14 -25.84
C LYS A 146 -27.34 -4.30 -27.35
N SER A 147 -26.32 -5.03 -27.81
CA SER A 147 -26.06 -5.23 -29.25
C SER A 147 -26.97 -6.29 -29.88
N ARG A 148 -27.28 -7.38 -29.18
CA ARG A 148 -28.01 -8.53 -29.73
C ARG A 148 -29.52 -8.47 -29.45
N LYS A 149 -29.97 -7.68 -28.47
CA LYS A 149 -31.37 -7.53 -27.97
C LYS A 149 -32.03 -8.81 -27.45
N VAL A 150 -31.87 -9.94 -28.15
CA VAL A 150 -32.31 -11.28 -27.76
C VAL A 150 -31.14 -12.24 -28.02
N LEU A 151 -30.71 -12.97 -27.00
CA LEU A 151 -29.62 -13.94 -27.10
C LEU A 151 -29.85 -15.09 -26.12
N GLY A 152 -29.60 -16.32 -26.55
CA GLY A 152 -29.72 -17.48 -25.67
C GLY A 152 -28.68 -17.45 -24.55
N TYR A 153 -29.05 -17.91 -23.34
CA TYR A 153 -28.16 -17.89 -22.17
C TYR A 153 -26.80 -18.55 -22.42
N GLN A 154 -26.77 -19.70 -23.10
CA GLN A 154 -25.52 -20.40 -23.44
C GLN A 154 -24.65 -19.59 -24.42
N GLN A 155 -25.27 -18.94 -25.41
CA GLN A 155 -24.57 -18.10 -26.39
C GLN A 155 -23.99 -16.84 -25.74
N LEU A 156 -24.74 -16.20 -24.82
CA LEU A 156 -24.26 -15.06 -24.04
C LEU A 156 -23.02 -15.41 -23.22
N VAL A 157 -23.01 -16.58 -22.56
CA VAL A 157 -21.86 -17.04 -21.79
C VAL A 157 -20.64 -17.26 -22.69
N LEU A 158 -20.82 -17.88 -23.86
CA LEU A 158 -19.72 -18.13 -24.80
C LEU A 158 -19.13 -16.83 -25.35
N GLU A 159 -19.97 -15.89 -25.80
CA GLU A 159 -19.51 -14.59 -26.28
C GLU A 159 -18.79 -13.77 -25.18
N CYS A 160 -19.27 -13.84 -23.93
CA CYS A 160 -18.59 -13.22 -22.80
C CYS A 160 -17.19 -13.81 -22.57
N VAL A 161 -17.06 -15.15 -22.63
CA VAL A 161 -15.76 -15.83 -22.46
C VAL A 161 -14.79 -15.40 -23.56
N GLU A 162 -15.26 -15.32 -24.81
CA GLU A 162 -14.43 -14.92 -25.95
C GLU A 162 -13.97 -13.45 -25.83
N GLN A 163 -14.86 -12.53 -25.48
CA GLN A 163 -14.51 -11.12 -25.31
C GLN A 163 -13.53 -10.90 -24.14
N LEU A 164 -13.79 -11.53 -23.00
CA LEU A 164 -12.96 -11.38 -21.81
C LEU A 164 -11.62 -12.12 -21.93
N GLY A 165 -11.56 -13.20 -22.72
CA GLY A 165 -10.36 -14.01 -22.96
C GLY A 165 -9.18 -13.21 -23.52
N ARG A 166 -9.44 -12.05 -24.15
CA ARG A 166 -8.39 -11.12 -24.61
C ARG A 166 -7.72 -10.33 -23.48
N MET A 167 -8.37 -10.22 -22.32
CA MET A 167 -7.89 -9.47 -21.17
C MET A 167 -7.44 -10.38 -20.02
N PHE A 168 -8.20 -11.43 -19.72
CA PHE A 168 -7.89 -12.40 -18.68
C PHE A 168 -8.60 -13.72 -18.94
N LYS A 169 -8.17 -14.80 -18.28
CA LYS A 169 -8.88 -16.10 -18.31
C LYS A 169 -10.13 -16.01 -17.42
N PRO A 170 -11.35 -15.95 -17.98
CA PRO A 170 -12.53 -15.71 -17.18
C PRO A 170 -13.02 -17.00 -16.51
N ASP A 171 -13.51 -16.89 -15.28
CA ASP A 171 -14.22 -17.99 -14.62
C ASP A 171 -15.68 -18.03 -15.10
N VAL A 172 -16.04 -19.13 -15.75
CA VAL A 172 -17.40 -19.38 -16.26
C VAL A 172 -18.44 -19.35 -15.13
N LYS A 173 -18.09 -19.79 -13.91
CA LYS A 173 -19.00 -19.72 -12.76
C LYS A 173 -19.29 -18.26 -12.37
N ALA A 174 -18.26 -17.42 -12.36
CA ALA A 174 -18.40 -16.00 -12.08
C ALA A 174 -19.29 -15.31 -13.12
N ILE A 175 -19.08 -15.56 -14.42
CA ILE A 175 -19.94 -15.01 -15.50
C ILE A 175 -21.40 -15.41 -15.28
N LYS A 176 -21.68 -16.70 -15.07
CA LYS A 176 -23.05 -17.20 -14.83
C LYS A 176 -23.71 -16.53 -13.63
N LYS A 177 -22.96 -16.30 -12.55
CA LYS A 177 -23.45 -15.59 -11.36
C LYS A 177 -23.78 -14.14 -11.69
N ARG A 178 -22.88 -13.42 -12.38
CA ARG A 178 -23.10 -12.01 -12.76
C ARG A 178 -24.29 -11.82 -13.69
N ILE A 179 -24.51 -12.73 -14.64
CA ILE A 179 -25.70 -12.69 -15.51
C ILE A 179 -26.98 -12.76 -14.66
N LYS A 180 -27.04 -13.68 -13.68
CA LYS A 180 -28.19 -13.77 -12.77
C LYS A 180 -28.37 -12.48 -11.96
N ASP A 181 -27.29 -11.97 -11.37
CA ASP A 181 -27.31 -10.74 -10.56
C ASP A 181 -27.83 -9.53 -11.37
N LEU A 182 -27.42 -9.41 -12.64
CA LEU A 182 -27.86 -8.34 -13.54
C LEU A 182 -29.35 -8.47 -13.91
N ILE A 183 -29.82 -9.67 -14.22
CA ILE A 183 -31.24 -9.94 -14.49
C ILE A 183 -32.09 -9.61 -13.26
N THR A 184 -31.65 -10.00 -12.06
CA THR A 184 -32.35 -9.69 -10.81
C THR A 184 -32.36 -8.19 -10.50
N ARG A 185 -31.33 -7.43 -10.91
CA ARG A 185 -31.28 -5.96 -10.75
C ARG A 185 -32.12 -5.19 -11.75
N ASP A 186 -32.36 -5.71 -12.95
CA ASP A 186 -33.17 -5.06 -13.99
C ASP A 186 -34.67 -5.44 -13.95
N LEU A 187 -35.03 -6.60 -13.38
CA LEU A 187 -36.43 -7.01 -13.14
C LEU A 187 -37.31 -6.00 -12.36
N PRO A 188 -36.80 -5.16 -11.43
CA PRO A 188 -37.61 -4.12 -10.80
C PRO A 188 -37.94 -2.91 -11.70
N ARG A 189 -37.39 -2.80 -12.92
CA ARG A 189 -37.54 -1.60 -13.76
C ARG A 189 -38.32 -1.80 -15.06
N GLU A 190 -38.50 -3.02 -15.52
CA GLU A 190 -39.30 -3.30 -16.73
C GLU A 190 -40.78 -3.65 -16.45
N GLY A 191 -41.21 -3.63 -15.18
CA GLY A 191 -42.59 -3.93 -14.76
C GLY A 191 -43.52 -2.71 -14.60
N GLN A 192 -43.11 -1.50 -14.96
CA GLN A 192 -43.97 -0.31 -14.99
C GLN A 192 -43.70 0.51 -16.25
N ARG A 193 -44.27 0.08 -17.38
CA ARG A 193 -44.75 0.94 -18.47
C ARG A 193 -45.61 0.14 -19.43
#